data_AF-A0A227J2C6-F1
#
_entry.id   AF-A0A227J2C6-F1
#
_cell.length_a   1.000
_cell.length_b   1.000
_cell.length_c   1.000
_cell.angle_alpha   90.00
_cell.angle_beta   90.00
_cell.angle_gamma   90.00
#
_symmetry.space_group_name_H-M   'P 1'
#
loop_
_entity.id
_entity.type
_entity.pdbx_description
1 polymer ?
#
loop_
_entity_poly.entity_id
_entity_poly.type
_entity_poly.pdbx_seq_one_letter_code
_entity_poly.pdbx_strand_id
1 'polypeptide(L)' 'MLRIAKEALTFDDVLLVPAHSTVLPNTADLRTQLTKNISLNIPMISASMDTVTE' A
#
# COMPACT_ATOMS: atom_id res chain seq x y z
N MET A 1 -22.21 -10.98 27.22
CA MET A 1 -20.92 -11.69 27.03
C MET A 1 -20.17 -10.95 25.93
N LEU A 2 -18.97 -10.44 26.20
CA LEU A 2 -18.18 -9.69 25.20
C LEU A 2 -17.69 -10.64 24.10
N ARG A 3 -17.83 -10.24 22.84
CA ARG A 3 -17.38 -11.01 21.66
C ARG A 3 -16.31 -10.19 20.93
N ILE A 4 -15.06 -10.29 21.37
CA ILE A 4 -13.92 -9.69 20.69
C ILE A 4 -13.39 -10.72 19.70
N ALA A 5 -13.37 -10.39 18.40
CA ALA A 5 -12.86 -11.29 17.37
C ALA A 5 -11.33 -11.31 17.32
N LYS A 6 -10.70 -10.13 17.28
CA LYS A 6 -9.25 -9.91 17.35
C LYS A 6 -8.94 -8.45 17.61
N GLU A 7 -7.73 -8.20 18.09
CA GLU A 7 -7.11 -6.88 18.03
C GLU A 7 -6.81 -6.51 16.57
N ALA A 8 -6.97 -5.23 16.23
CA ALA A 8 -6.68 -4.68 14.91
C ALA A 8 -5.83 -3.43 15.09
N LEU A 9 -4.84 -3.26 14.22
CA LEU A 9 -3.88 -2.16 14.27
C LEU A 9 -4.19 -1.15 13.16
N THR A 10 -4.00 0.14 13.45
CA THR A 10 -4.00 1.24 12.49
C THR A 10 -2.56 1.63 12.10
N PHE A 11 -2.41 2.61 11.21
CA PHE A 11 -1.10 3.08 10.74
C PHE A 11 -0.21 3.61 11.88
N ASP A 12 -0.81 4.35 12.82
CA ASP A 12 -0.08 4.97 13.94
C ASP A 12 0.40 3.97 15.00
N ASP A 13 -0.08 2.72 14.95
CA ASP A 13 0.33 1.66 15.89
C ASP A 13 1.66 1.00 15.50
N VAL A 14 2.20 1.27 14.30
CA VAL A 14 3.31 0.49 13.73
C VAL A 14 4.39 1.36 13.07
N LEU A 15 5.63 0.82 13.03
CA LEU A 15 6.75 1.39 12.29
C LEU A 15 7.42 0.32 11.43
N LEU A 16 7.98 0.74 10.29
CA LEU A 16 8.84 -0.12 9.48
C LEU A 16 10.23 -0.22 10.12
N VAL A 17 10.71 -1.45 10.33
CA VAL A 17 12.04 -1.69 10.89
C VAL A 17 13.09 -1.61 9.77
N PRO A 18 14.16 -0.82 9.93
CA PRO A 18 15.25 -0.78 8.96
C PRO A 18 15.94 -2.14 8.77
N ALA A 19 16.38 -2.43 7.56
CA ALA A 19 17.14 -3.64 7.21
C ALA A 19 18.26 -3.33 6.23
N HIS A 20 19.21 -4.25 6.10
CA HIS A 20 20.27 -4.14 5.09
C HIS A 20 19.68 -4.07 3.68
N SER A 21 20.13 -3.11 2.87
CA SER A 21 19.68 -2.92 1.48
C SER A 21 20.87 -2.84 0.53
N THR A 22 20.75 -3.50 -0.62
CA THR A 22 21.64 -3.34 -1.76
C THR A 22 20.99 -2.55 -2.90
N VAL A 23 19.77 -2.04 -2.69
CA VAL A 23 18.98 -1.30 -3.68
C VAL A 23 18.96 0.17 -3.28
N LEU A 24 19.31 1.04 -4.23
CA LEU A 24 19.18 2.48 -4.06
C LEU A 24 17.71 2.89 -4.25
N PRO A 25 17.18 3.88 -3.51
CA PRO A 25 15.77 4.24 -3.60
C PRO A 25 15.27 4.57 -5.00
N ASN A 26 16.08 5.24 -5.82
CA ASN A 26 15.75 5.62 -7.19
C ASN A 26 15.81 4.47 -8.20
N THR A 27 16.36 3.31 -7.81
CA THR A 27 16.40 2.09 -8.63
C THR A 27 15.39 1.05 -8.16
N ALA A 28 14.56 1.38 -7.17
CA ALA A 28 13.48 0.50 -6.73
C ALA A 28 12.40 0.38 -7.82
N ASP A 29 11.93 -0.84 -8.08
CA ASP A 29 10.86 -1.08 -9.05
C ASP A 29 9.49 -0.84 -8.40
N LEU A 30 8.76 0.13 -8.92
CA LEU A 30 7.42 0.50 -8.43
C LEU A 30 6.29 -0.17 -9.23
N ARG A 31 6.61 -0.95 -10.26
CA ARG A 31 5.60 -1.63 -11.07
C ARG A 31 4.81 -2.61 -10.21
N THR A 32 3.49 -2.61 -10.37
CA THR A 32 2.59 -3.48 -9.59
C THR A 32 1.45 -4.01 -10.46
N GLN A 33 0.72 -5.00 -9.95
CA GLN A 33 -0.43 -5.60 -10.62
C GLN A 33 -1.73 -5.21 -9.92
N LEU A 34 -2.64 -4.52 -10.61
CA LEU A 34 -3.93 -4.11 -10.06
C LEU A 34 -4.98 -5.22 -10.18
N THR A 35 -5.09 -5.82 -11.37
CA THR A 35 -5.97 -6.97 -11.62
C THR A 35 -5.20 -8.02 -12.39
N LYS A 36 -5.78 -9.20 -12.65
CA LYS A 36 -5.15 -10.25 -13.48
C LYS A 36 -4.61 -9.74 -14.82
N ASN A 37 -5.24 -8.71 -15.39
CA ASN A 37 -4.94 -8.22 -16.73
C ASN A 37 -4.45 -6.75 -16.77
N ILE A 38 -4.38 -6.06 -15.62
CA ILE A 38 -4.01 -4.63 -15.57
C ILE A 38 -2.79 -4.42 -14.68
N SER A 39 -1.68 -4.01 -15.29
CA SER A 39 -0.43 -3.65 -14.60
C SER A 39 -0.27 -2.13 -14.53
N LEU A 40 0.32 -1.63 -13.45
CA LEU A 40 0.59 -0.21 -13.21
C LEU A 40 2.10 0.02 -13.10
N ASN A 41 2.58 1.17 -13.57
CA ASN A 41 3.99 1.56 -13.40
C ASN A 41 4.31 2.04 -11.98
N ILE A 42 3.30 2.47 -11.22
CA ILE A 42 3.39 2.92 -9.83
C ILE A 42 2.17 2.39 -9.05
N PRO A 43 2.28 2.07 -7.75
CA PRO A 43 1.18 1.52 -6.96
C PRO A 43 0.26 2.62 -6.42
N MET A 44 -0.33 3.42 -7.32
CA MET A 44 -1.18 4.55 -6.97
C MET A 44 -2.42 4.61 -7.86
N ILE A 45 -3.57 4.87 -7.26
CA ILE A 45 -4.87 4.97 -7.93
C ILE A 45 -5.61 6.14 -7.32
N SER A 46 -6.27 6.95 -8.15
CA SER A 46 -7.15 8.02 -7.68
C SER A 46 -8.49 7.45 -7.21
N ALA A 47 -9.07 8.06 -6.17
CA ALA A 47 -10.39 7.65 -5.70
C ALA A 47 -11.46 7.97 -6.74
N SER A 48 -12.43 7.06 -6.92
CA SER A 48 -13.61 7.29 -7.75
C SER A 48 -14.61 8.15 -6.99
N MET A 49 -14.32 9.44 -6.89
CA MET A 49 -15.12 10.45 -6.21
C MET A 49 -15.37 11.62 -7.16
N ASP A 50 -16.53 12.25 -7.04
CA ASP A 50 -16.99 13.38 -7.85
C ASP A 50 -16.02 14.57 -7.90
N THR A 51 -15.25 14.75 -6.83
CA THR A 51 -14.31 15.84 -6.61
C THR A 51 -12.85 15.43 -6.84
N VAL A 52 -12.60 14.18 -7.26
CA VAL A 52 -11.25 13.62 -7.39
C VAL A 52 -10.94 13.15 -8.80
N THR A 53 -11.86 12.48 -9.50
CA THR A 53 -11.60 11.93 -10.84
C THR A 53 -12.85 11.99 -11.70
N GLU A 54 -12.74 12.69 -12.83
CA GLU A 54 -13.75 12.82 -13.89
C GLU A 54 -13.59 11.76 -14.98
#